data_AF-A0A6J5ZQV0-F1
#
_entry.id   AF-A0A6J5ZQV0-F1
#
_cell.length_a   1.000
_cell.length_b   1.000
_cell.length_c   1.000
_cell.angle_alpha   90.00
_cell.angle_beta   90.00
_cell.angle_gamma   90.00
#
_symmetry.space_group_name_H-M   'P 1'
#
loop_
_entity.id
_entity.type
_entity.pdbx_description
1 polymer ?
#
loop_
_entity_poly.entity_id
_entity_poly.type
_entity_poly.pdbx_seq_one_letter_code
_entity_poly.pdbx_strand_id
1 'polypeptide(L)'
;MDNVGNVNIFLSEGAGVDSVVAEMQSRGEEIPRDAFGHVKIDKINPGSWFAQQFAPMIGAEKVLVQKSGYYARSAPANSRDQELIAQCAQVAVHAALNGINGLVGQDEDQNNVIRACEFERVAGAKPFDTTQAWFRDVLVEIGQPLGDRAVH
;
A
#
# COMPACT_ATOMS: atom_id res chain seq x y z
N MET A 1 20.26 0.28 17.13
CA MET A 1 21.60 -0.09 16.60
C MET A 1 22.37 -0.97 17.57
N ASP A 2 22.27 -0.74 18.88
CA ASP A 2 23.19 -1.35 19.85
C ASP A 2 23.02 -2.86 20.08
N ASN A 3 21.81 -3.41 19.87
CA ASN A 3 21.54 -4.85 20.07
C ASN A 3 21.60 -5.66 18.77
N VAL A 4 20.89 -5.21 17.72
CA VAL A 4 20.69 -5.96 16.46
C VAL A 4 21.61 -5.46 15.33
N GLY A 5 22.21 -4.26 15.48
CA GLY A 5 23.12 -3.69 14.49
C GLY A 5 22.47 -3.16 13.21
N ASN A 6 21.14 -3.25 13.06
CA ASN A 6 20.39 -2.71 11.92
C ASN A 6 18.90 -2.52 12.26
N VAL A 7 18.17 -1.84 11.36
CA VAL A 7 16.70 -1.70 11.37
C VAL A 7 16.22 -1.77 9.92
N ASN A 8 15.14 -2.52 9.67
CA ASN A 8 14.45 -2.55 8.38
C ASN A 8 13.13 -1.79 8.49
N ILE A 9 12.88 -0.86 7.57
CA ILE A 9 11.66 -0.05 7.55
C ILE A 9 10.92 -0.33 6.24
N PHE A 10 9.67 -0.78 6.36
CA PHE A 10 8.77 -0.95 5.23
C PHE A 10 7.79 0.21 5.18
N LEU A 11 7.71 0.86 4.01
CA LEU A 11 6.85 2.01 3.80
C LEU A 11 5.99 1.76 2.55
N SER A 12 4.68 1.92 2.69
CA SER A 12 3.79 1.93 1.53
C SER A 12 3.92 3.25 0.77
N GLU A 13 3.68 3.22 -0.55
CA GLU A 13 3.91 4.38 -1.42
C GLU A 13 3.13 5.64 -0.98
N GLY A 14 1.93 5.45 -0.41
CA GLY A 14 1.10 6.54 0.12
C GLY A 14 1.26 6.83 1.61
N ALA A 15 2.09 6.07 2.35
CA ALA A 15 2.25 6.29 3.78
C ALA A 15 2.98 7.60 4.09
N GLY A 16 2.40 8.37 5.01
CA GLY A 16 3.04 9.55 5.59
C GLY A 16 3.20 10.73 4.64
N VAL A 17 2.55 10.74 3.47
CA VAL A 17 2.62 11.86 2.52
C VAL A 17 2.23 13.19 3.18
N ASP A 18 1.10 13.21 3.90
CA ASP A 18 0.64 14.41 4.57
C ASP A 18 1.60 14.85 5.68
N SER A 19 2.19 13.90 6.41
CA SER A 19 3.21 14.16 7.42
C SER A 19 4.50 14.72 6.81
N VAL A 20 4.95 14.17 5.69
CA VAL A 20 6.12 14.64 4.93
C VAL A 20 5.88 16.07 4.47
N VAL A 21 4.71 16.35 3.88
CA VAL A 21 4.34 17.69 3.41
C VAL A 21 4.29 18.70 4.56
N ALA A 22 3.63 18.34 5.67
CA ALA A 22 3.53 19.20 6.85
C ALA A 22 4.91 19.47 7.47
N GLU A 23 5.79 18.47 7.51
CA GLU A 23 7.14 18.63 8.05
C GLU A 23 8.01 19.48 7.12
N MET A 24 7.98 19.24 5.81
CA MET A 24 8.64 20.09 4.81
C MET A 24 8.19 21.55 4.93
N GLN A 25 6.88 21.79 5.10
CA GLN A 25 6.34 23.13 5.36
C GLN A 25 6.89 23.76 6.64
N SER A 26 6.91 23.00 7.74
CA SER A 26 7.41 23.48 9.03
C SER A 26 8.89 23.87 8.98
N ARG A 27 9.65 23.23 8.08
CA ARG A 27 11.08 23.47 7.85
C ARG A 27 11.34 24.54 6.78
N GLY A 28 10.29 25.06 6.15
CA GLY A 28 10.40 26.05 5.07
C GLY A 28 10.94 25.47 3.76
N GLU A 29 10.84 24.15 3.57
CA GLU A 29 11.27 23.46 2.35
C GLU A 29 10.26 23.67 1.21
N GLU A 30 10.75 23.68 -0.03
CA GLU A 30 9.89 23.83 -1.21
C GLU A 30 9.08 22.55 -1.45
N ILE A 31 7.75 22.68 -1.51
CA ILE A 31 6.86 21.56 -1.81
C ILE A 31 6.64 21.52 -3.33
N PRO A 32 7.09 20.47 -4.03
CA PRO A 32 6.84 20.35 -5.45
C PRO A 32 5.33 20.13 -5.67
N ARG A 33 4.69 21.09 -6.33
CA ARG A 33 3.28 21.00 -6.74
C ARG A 33 3.16 20.84 -8.25
N ASP A 34 2.05 20.26 -8.70
CA ASP A 34 1.66 20.25 -10.10
C ASP A 34 0.91 21.52 -10.50
N ALA A 35 0.55 21.61 -11.78
CA ALA A 35 -0.16 22.76 -12.33
C ALA A 35 -1.57 22.93 -11.74
N PHE A 36 -2.08 21.92 -11.02
CA PHE A 36 -3.38 21.93 -10.35
C PHE A 36 -3.24 22.19 -8.84
N GLY A 37 -2.02 22.40 -8.34
CA GLY A 37 -1.72 22.65 -6.93
C GLY A 37 -1.62 21.39 -6.08
N HIS A 38 -1.76 20.19 -6.66
CA HIS A 38 -1.56 18.93 -5.96
C HIS A 38 -0.07 18.67 -5.72
N VAL A 39 0.24 18.04 -4.59
CA VAL A 39 1.62 17.67 -4.25
C VAL A 39 2.11 16.58 -5.20
N LYS A 40 3.28 16.79 -5.80
CA LYS A 40 3.97 15.79 -6.63
C LYS A 40 4.71 14.79 -5.76
N ILE A 41 3.97 13.80 -5.23
CA ILE A 41 4.50 12.75 -4.36
C ILE A 41 5.58 11.93 -5.08
N ASP A 42 5.44 11.73 -6.38
CA ASP A 42 6.43 11.10 -7.25
C ASP A 42 7.80 11.77 -7.18
N LYS A 43 7.83 13.11 -7.06
CA LYS A 43 9.05 13.91 -6.91
C LYS A 43 9.63 13.90 -5.50
N ILE A 44 8.80 13.67 -4.47
CA ILE A 44 9.22 13.71 -3.07
C ILE A 44 9.99 12.44 -2.66
N ASN A 45 9.87 11.35 -3.43
CA ASN A 45 10.51 10.07 -3.15
C ASN A 45 10.51 9.73 -1.63
N PRO A 46 9.34 9.35 -1.08
CA PRO A 46 9.15 9.21 0.36
C PRO A 46 10.24 8.36 1.03
N GLY A 47 10.62 7.22 0.44
CA GLY A 47 11.66 6.35 0.99
C GLY A 47 13.02 7.03 1.17
N SER A 48 13.44 7.88 0.21
CA SER A 48 14.68 8.65 0.34
C SER A 48 14.56 9.78 1.36
N TRP A 49 13.42 10.45 1.42
CA TRP A 49 13.17 11.50 2.42
C TRP A 49 13.19 10.91 3.83
N PHE A 50 12.47 9.82 4.08
CA PHE A 50 12.45 9.14 5.39
C PHE A 50 13.84 8.63 5.78
N ALA A 51 14.59 8.09 4.84
CA ALA A 51 15.97 7.67 5.06
C ALA A 51 16.87 8.83 5.53
N GLN A 52 16.74 10.01 4.92
CA GLN A 52 17.50 11.21 5.32
C GLN A 52 17.14 11.70 6.72
N GLN A 53 15.87 11.58 7.12
CA GLN A 53 15.44 11.98 8.47
C GLN A 53 15.85 10.96 9.54
N PHE A 54 15.59 9.68 9.31
CA PHE A 54 15.79 8.65 10.34
C PHE A 54 17.24 8.26 10.53
N ALA A 55 18.06 8.22 9.47
CA ALA A 55 19.42 7.70 9.58
C ALA A 55 20.27 8.44 10.63
N PRO A 56 20.29 9.79 10.69
CA PRO A 56 20.98 10.51 11.75
C PRO A 56 20.38 10.25 13.15
N MET A 57 19.05 10.15 13.25
CA MET A 57 18.34 9.94 14.52
C MET A 57 18.69 8.60 15.17
N ILE A 58 18.97 7.57 14.36
CA ILE A 58 19.33 6.22 14.85
C ILE A 58 20.83 5.92 14.75
N GLY A 59 21.65 6.90 14.34
CA GLY A 59 23.10 6.72 14.15
C GLY A 59 23.47 5.72 13.06
N ALA A 60 22.67 5.61 11.99
CA ALA A 60 22.94 4.69 10.89
C ALA A 60 24.04 5.25 9.97
N GLU A 61 25.20 4.59 9.93
CA GLU A 61 26.30 4.93 9.04
C GLU A 61 26.09 4.47 7.59
N LYS A 62 25.26 3.44 7.39
CA LYS A 62 24.94 2.87 6.08
C LYS A 62 23.43 2.81 5.91
N VAL A 63 22.98 3.30 4.77
CA VAL A 63 21.56 3.37 4.43
C VAL A 63 21.36 2.80 3.04
N LEU A 64 20.38 1.90 2.91
CA LEU A 64 19.97 1.33 1.64
C LEU A 64 18.47 1.57 1.46
N VAL A 65 18.11 2.31 0.41
CA VAL A 65 16.71 2.57 0.03
C VAL A 65 16.40 1.77 -1.23
N GLN A 66 15.43 0.87 -1.15
CA GLN A 66 15.02 0.02 -2.27
C GLN A 66 13.55 0.26 -2.62
N LYS A 67 13.29 0.56 -3.90
CA LYS A 67 11.93 0.61 -4.45
C LYS A 67 11.64 -0.69 -5.18
N SER A 68 10.81 -1.53 -4.57
CA SER A 68 10.44 -2.83 -5.13
C SER A 68 9.33 -2.74 -6.19
N GLY A 69 8.72 -1.57 -6.41
CA GLY A 69 7.50 -1.42 -7.21
C GLY A 69 7.55 -2.01 -8.62
N TYR A 70 8.64 -1.79 -9.36
CA TYR A 70 8.80 -2.38 -10.70
C TYR A 70 8.96 -3.91 -10.63
N TYR A 71 9.81 -4.40 -9.72
CA TYR A 71 10.04 -5.83 -9.53
C TYR A 71 8.77 -6.57 -9.13
N ALA A 72 8.01 -6.02 -8.17
CA ALA A 72 6.75 -6.61 -7.71
C ALA A 72 5.70 -6.67 -8.83
N ARG A 73 5.62 -5.66 -9.71
CA ARG A 73 4.61 -5.61 -10.79
C ARG A 73 4.99 -6.37 -12.07
N SER A 74 6.26 -6.65 -12.28
CA SER A 74 6.77 -7.33 -13.47
C SER A 74 7.14 -8.80 -13.24
N ALA A 75 7.18 -9.24 -11.98
CA ALA A 75 7.42 -10.63 -11.64
C ALA A 75 6.26 -11.51 -12.15
N PRO A 76 6.55 -12.74 -12.61
CA PRO A 76 5.50 -13.71 -12.92
C PRO A 76 4.62 -13.99 -11.70
N ALA A 77 3.32 -14.11 -11.93
CA ALA A 77 2.35 -14.51 -10.91
C ALA A 77 2.71 -15.90 -10.33
N ASN A 78 2.61 -16.06 -9.01
CA ASN A 78 2.78 -17.35 -8.35
C ASN A 78 1.59 -18.28 -8.65
N SER A 79 1.69 -19.56 -8.28
CA SER A 79 0.64 -20.55 -8.57
C SER A 79 -0.73 -20.20 -7.99
N ARG A 80 -0.78 -19.59 -6.81
CA ARG A 80 -2.05 -19.18 -6.17
C ARG A 80 -2.71 -18.04 -6.93
N ASP A 81 -1.91 -17.06 -7.37
CA ASP A 81 -2.41 -15.95 -8.18
C ASP A 81 -2.87 -16.44 -9.56
N GLN A 82 -2.13 -17.36 -10.19
CA GLN A 82 -2.51 -17.98 -11.45
C GLN A 82 -3.86 -18.70 -11.34
N GLU A 83 -4.07 -19.46 -10.26
CA GLU A 83 -5.34 -20.13 -9.99
C GLU A 83 -6.48 -19.12 -9.80
N LEU A 84 -6.28 -18.07 -9.01
CA LEU A 84 -7.27 -17.00 -8.81
C LEU A 84 -7.62 -16.29 -10.12
N ILE A 85 -6.61 -15.96 -10.93
CA ILE A 85 -6.79 -15.34 -12.26
C ILE A 85 -7.64 -16.25 -13.15
N ALA A 86 -7.35 -17.55 -13.18
CA ALA A 86 -8.12 -18.51 -13.97
C ALA A 86 -9.58 -18.61 -13.51
N GLN A 87 -9.84 -18.68 -12.21
CA GLN A 87 -11.18 -18.71 -11.64
C GLN A 87 -11.97 -17.43 -11.98
N CYS A 88 -11.34 -16.26 -11.81
CA CYS A 88 -11.94 -14.97 -12.20
C CYS A 88 -12.24 -14.91 -13.70
N ALA A 89 -11.32 -15.34 -14.56
CA ALA A 89 -11.52 -15.36 -16.01
C ALA A 89 -12.70 -16.26 -16.42
N GLN A 90 -12.85 -17.43 -15.79
CA GLN A 90 -13.96 -18.34 -16.06
C GLN A 90 -15.30 -17.70 -15.67
N VAL A 91 -15.39 -17.08 -14.49
CA VAL A 91 -16.60 -16.38 -14.04
C VAL A 91 -16.91 -15.20 -14.95
N ALA A 92 -15.92 -14.45 -15.41
CA ALA A 92 -16.10 -13.34 -16.34
C ALA A 92 -16.70 -13.79 -17.68
N VAL A 93 -16.20 -14.90 -18.24
CA VAL A 93 -16.75 -15.48 -19.47
C VAL A 93 -18.20 -15.92 -19.26
N HIS A 94 -18.51 -16.63 -18.17
CA HIS A 94 -19.88 -17.03 -17.88
C HIS A 94 -20.82 -15.83 -17.67
N ALA A 95 -20.39 -14.79 -16.96
CA ALA A 95 -21.18 -13.58 -16.77
C ALA A 95 -21.49 -12.90 -18.11
N ALA A 96 -20.47 -12.74 -18.97
CA ALA A 96 -20.63 -12.14 -20.29
C ALA A 96 -21.59 -12.92 -21.19
N LEU A 97 -21.48 -14.25 -21.22
CA LEU A 97 -22.38 -15.12 -22.00
C LEU A 97 -23.84 -15.05 -21.52
N ASN A 98 -24.07 -14.80 -20.23
CA ASN A 98 -25.41 -14.67 -19.65
C ASN A 98 -25.92 -13.20 -19.61
N GLY A 99 -25.18 -12.24 -20.17
CA GLY A 99 -25.55 -10.83 -20.15
C GLY A 99 -25.52 -10.18 -18.76
N ILE A 100 -24.76 -10.76 -17.82
CA ILE A 100 -24.58 -10.25 -16.46
C ILE A 100 -23.44 -9.23 -16.47
N ASN A 101 -23.75 -7.98 -16.14
CA ASN A 101 -22.77 -6.90 -16.04
C ASN A 101 -22.13 -6.85 -14.65
N GLY A 102 -20.82 -6.58 -14.58
CA GLY A 102 -20.14 -6.32 -13.32
C GLY A 102 -18.62 -6.43 -13.39
N LEU A 103 -17.95 -6.12 -12.29
CA LEU A 103 -16.52 -6.34 -12.06
C LEU A 103 -16.31 -7.68 -11.38
N VAL A 104 -15.55 -8.59 -11.98
CA VAL A 104 -15.31 -9.91 -11.39
C VAL A 104 -14.21 -9.87 -10.33
N GLY A 105 -14.52 -10.40 -9.15
CA GLY A 105 -13.58 -10.54 -8.05
C GLY A 105 -14.19 -11.32 -6.89
N GLN A 106 -13.41 -11.49 -5.81
CA GLN A 106 -13.90 -12.02 -4.54
C GLN A 106 -14.79 -10.97 -3.86
N ASP A 107 -16.06 -11.29 -3.67
CA ASP A 107 -17.02 -10.39 -3.02
C ASP A 107 -16.99 -10.62 -1.50
N GLU A 108 -16.32 -9.73 -0.76
CA GLU A 108 -16.22 -9.81 0.70
C GLU A 108 -17.60 -9.81 1.40
N ASP A 109 -18.61 -9.12 0.85
CA ASP A 109 -19.97 -9.11 1.39
C ASP A 109 -20.72 -10.42 1.11
N GLN A 110 -20.17 -11.29 0.26
CA GLN A 110 -20.70 -12.59 -0.12
C GLN A 110 -19.69 -13.70 0.18
N ASN A 111 -19.02 -13.62 1.34
CA ASN A 111 -18.09 -14.66 1.82
C ASN A 111 -16.94 -14.97 0.84
N ASN A 112 -16.44 -13.96 0.12
CA ASN A 112 -15.35 -14.06 -0.85
C ASN A 112 -15.65 -14.98 -2.05
N VAL A 113 -16.92 -15.21 -2.38
CA VAL A 113 -17.29 -15.93 -3.61
C VAL A 113 -16.86 -15.09 -4.81
N ILE A 114 -16.25 -15.74 -5.81
CA ILE A 114 -15.86 -15.10 -7.06
C ILE A 114 -17.10 -14.93 -7.92
N ARG A 115 -17.50 -13.67 -8.15
CA ARG A 115 -18.68 -13.32 -8.96
C ARG A 115 -18.47 -12.00 -9.69
N ALA A 116 -19.37 -11.68 -10.63
CA ALA A 116 -19.48 -10.34 -11.18
C ALA A 116 -20.19 -9.43 -10.15
N CYS A 117 -19.44 -8.52 -9.54
CA CYS A 117 -19.94 -7.52 -8.60
C CYS A 117 -20.53 -6.33 -9.33
N GLU A 118 -21.61 -5.77 -8.81
CA GLU A 118 -22.31 -4.63 -9.39
C GLU A 118 -21.39 -3.40 -9.42
N PHE A 119 -21.34 -2.69 -10.55
CA PHE A 119 -20.44 -1.54 -10.70
C PHE A 119 -20.70 -0.43 -9.67
N GLU A 120 -21.95 -0.25 -9.24
CA GLU A 120 -22.34 0.74 -8.22
C GLU A 120 -21.72 0.48 -6.84
N ARG A 121 -21.28 -0.77 -6.57
CA ARG A 121 -20.59 -1.14 -5.33
C ARG A 121 -19.07 -0.94 -5.42
N VAL A 122 -18.53 -0.73 -6.62
CA VAL A 122 -17.08 -0.56 -6.82
C VAL A 122 -16.71 0.89 -6.55
N ALA A 123 -16.04 1.13 -5.42
CA ALA A 123 -15.54 2.43 -5.02
C ALA A 123 -14.03 2.38 -4.72
N GLY A 124 -13.37 3.53 -4.87
CA GLY A 124 -11.99 3.72 -4.42
C GLY A 124 -11.90 4.04 -2.93
N ALA A 125 -10.67 4.14 -2.43
CA ALA A 125 -10.36 4.61 -1.07
C ALA A 125 -10.99 3.81 0.09
N LYS A 126 -11.27 2.51 -0.11
CA LYS A 126 -11.64 1.61 0.99
C LYS A 126 -10.51 1.59 2.03
N PRO A 127 -10.73 2.03 3.29
CA PRO A 127 -9.71 1.98 4.31
C PRO A 127 -9.39 0.53 4.65
N PHE A 128 -8.12 0.26 4.91
CA PHE A 128 -7.70 -1.02 5.45
C PHE A 128 -8.21 -1.18 6.89
N ASP A 129 -8.80 -2.33 7.21
CA ASP A 129 -9.22 -2.65 8.57
C ASP A 129 -8.02 -3.10 9.41
N THR A 130 -7.53 -2.20 10.27
CA THR A 130 -6.38 -2.47 11.15
C THR A 130 -6.74 -3.38 12.33
N THR A 131 -7.99 -3.81 12.48
CA THR A 131 -8.42 -4.72 13.54
C THR A 131 -8.26 -6.20 13.20
N GLN A 132 -7.89 -6.50 11.95
CA GLN A 132 -7.64 -7.85 11.46
C GLN A 132 -6.60 -8.58 12.33
N ALA A 133 -6.92 -9.81 12.74
CA ALA A 133 -6.07 -10.58 13.67
C ALA A 133 -4.64 -10.76 13.12
N TRP A 134 -4.52 -11.20 11.86
CA TRP A 134 -3.23 -11.39 11.21
C TRP A 134 -2.38 -10.11 11.15
N PHE A 135 -3.02 -8.94 11.03
CA PHE A 135 -2.30 -7.67 10.97
C PHE A 135 -1.77 -7.30 12.35
N ARG A 136 -2.58 -7.52 13.41
CA ARG A 136 -2.14 -7.34 14.79
C ARG A 136 -0.99 -8.28 15.16
N ASP A 137 -1.04 -9.52 14.68
CA ASP A 137 0.03 -10.49 14.90
C ASP A 137 1.34 -10.02 14.27
N VAL A 138 1.29 -9.51 13.03
CA VAL A 138 2.46 -8.90 12.36
C VAL A 138 3.01 -7.72 13.17
N LEU A 139 2.15 -6.83 13.68
CA LEU A 139 2.58 -5.68 14.49
C LEU A 139 3.28 -6.11 15.78
N VAL A 140 2.75 -7.13 16.47
CA VAL A 140 3.39 -7.70 17.65
C VAL A 140 4.74 -8.32 17.31
N GLU A 141 4.82 -9.10 16.23
CA GLU A 141 6.04 -9.77 15.78
C GLU A 141 7.16 -8.77 15.48
N ILE A 142 6.84 -7.64 14.84
CA ILE A 142 7.82 -6.59 14.52
C ILE A 142 8.01 -5.56 15.65
N GLY A 143 7.29 -5.69 16.77
CA GLY A 143 7.38 -4.78 17.91
C GLY A 143 6.80 -3.38 17.67
N GLN A 144 5.88 -3.23 16.71
CA GLN A 144 5.23 -1.96 16.38
C GLN A 144 3.88 -1.84 17.11
N PRO A 145 3.60 -0.71 17.81
CA PRO A 145 2.28 -0.49 18.41
C PRO A 145 1.21 -0.26 17.34
N LEU A 146 -0.04 -0.64 17.65
CA LEU A 146 -1.19 -0.33 16.80
C LEU A 146 -1.40 1.19 16.78
N GLY A 147 -1.36 1.79 15.58
CA GLY A 147 -1.64 3.21 15.39
C GLY A 147 -3.14 3.53 15.39
N ASP A 148 -3.46 4.82 15.40
CA ASP A 148 -4.83 5.29 15.31
C ASP A 148 -5.48 4.90 13.98
N ARG A 149 -6.81 4.76 14.00
CA ARG A 149 -7.58 4.48 12.79
C ARG A 149 -7.43 5.65 11.81
N ALA A 150 -7.01 5.36 10.58
CA ALA A 150 -6.96 6.35 9.53
C ALA A 150 -8.36 6.95 9.30
N VAL A 151 -8.45 8.27 9.36
CA VAL A 151 -9.64 9.04 9.01
C VAL A 151 -9.38 9.58 7.60
N HIS A 152 -10.09 9.07 6.61
CA HIS A 152 -10.06 9.54 5.23
C HIS A 152 -11.31 10.35 4.93
#